data_AF-A0A7S2JHR3-F1
#
_entry.id   AF-A0A7S2JHR3-F1
#
_cell.length_a   1.000
_cell.length_b   1.000
_cell.length_c   1.000
_cell.angle_alpha   90.00
_cell.angle_beta   90.00
_cell.angle_gamma   90.00
#
_symmetry.space_group_name_H-M   'P 1'
#
loop_
_entity.id
_entity.type
_entity.pdbx_description
1 polymer ?
#
loop_
_entity_poly.entity_id
_entity_poly.type
_entity_poly.pdbx_seq_one_letter_code
_entity_poly.pdbx_strand_id
1 'polypeptide(L)'
;FVDGGIRRGADVFKAVALGAAAVGVGRPVLYSLACYGDKGVVRMVHMLQDELQMVMRLSGTPTVASITENHVITKNLSDHIVPLPTDNLTMGTYMPLQPAARL
;
A
#
# COMPACT_ATOMS: atom_id res chain seq x y z
N PHE A 1 12.09 14.03 0.93
CA PHE A 1 11.03 13.65 1.87
C PHE A 1 9.73 13.51 1.10
N VAL A 2 8.80 12.64 1.54
CA VAL A 2 7.48 12.44 0.91
C VAL A 2 6.43 12.21 1.99
N ASP A 3 5.20 12.67 1.77
CA ASP A 3 4.04 12.32 2.59
C ASP A 3 2.81 12.06 1.69
N GLY A 4 1.64 11.85 2.30
CA GLY A 4 0.40 11.62 1.57
C GLY A 4 0.07 10.13 1.42
N GLY A 5 -1.02 9.69 2.06
CA GLY A 5 -1.57 8.34 1.86
C GLY A 5 -0.80 7.17 2.49
N ILE A 6 0.32 7.40 3.18
CA ILE A 6 1.15 6.31 3.73
C ILE A 6 0.51 5.67 4.97
N ARG A 7 0.18 4.38 4.89
CA ARG A 7 -0.54 3.66 5.95
C ARG A 7 0.13 2.34 6.34
N ARG A 8 1.03 1.82 5.51
CA ARG A 8 1.73 0.55 5.73
C ARG A 8 3.24 0.72 5.71
N GLY A 9 3.96 -0.19 6.37
CA GLY A 9 5.42 -0.28 6.30
C GLY A 9 5.94 -0.49 4.86
N ALA A 10 5.17 -1.19 4.02
CA ALA A 10 5.50 -1.38 2.60
C ALA A 10 5.45 -0.06 1.79
N ASP A 11 4.60 0.88 2.16
CA ASP A 11 4.53 2.19 1.50
C ASP A 11 5.79 3.01 1.82
N VAL A 12 6.24 2.95 3.09
CA VAL A 12 7.49 3.55 3.53
C VAL A 12 8.68 2.93 2.79
N PHE A 13 8.71 1.61 2.69
CA PHE A 13 9.76 0.88 1.96
C PHE A 13 9.86 1.32 0.50
N LYS A 14 8.73 1.41 -0.21
CA LYS A 14 8.68 1.88 -1.61
C LYS A 14 9.17 3.32 -1.74
N ALA A 15 8.75 4.22 -0.84
CA ALA A 15 9.17 5.61 -0.88
C ALA A 15 10.69 5.75 -0.68
N VAL A 16 11.26 5.01 0.28
CA VAL A 16 12.71 4.99 0.53
C VAL A 16 13.46 4.39 -0.67
N ALA A 17 12.97 3.29 -1.24
CA ALA A 17 13.56 2.67 -2.43
C ALA A 17 13.62 3.63 -3.64
N LEU A 18 12.64 4.52 -3.76
CA LEU A 18 12.59 5.57 -4.79
C LEU A 18 13.37 6.85 -4.41
N GLY A 19 14.16 6.82 -3.32
CA GLY A 19 15.06 7.90 -2.92
C GLY A 19 14.54 8.87 -1.87
N ALA A 20 13.42 8.58 -1.19
CA ALA A 20 12.95 9.42 -0.09
C ALA A 20 13.84 9.29 1.16
N ALA A 21 14.38 10.40 1.65
CA ALA A 21 15.17 10.42 2.89
C ALA A 21 14.35 10.11 4.16
N ALA A 22 13.10 10.56 4.22
CA ALA A 22 12.12 10.11 5.22
C ALA A 22 10.69 10.36 4.73
N VAL A 23 9.75 9.81 5.49
CA VAL A 23 8.34 9.70 5.13
C VAL A 23 7.45 10.30 6.22
N GLY A 24 6.55 11.20 5.84
CA GLY A 24 5.59 11.84 6.75
C GLY A 24 4.27 11.08 6.90
N VAL A 25 3.71 11.08 8.12
CA VAL A 25 2.42 10.46 8.44
C VAL A 25 1.51 11.50 9.10
N GLY A 26 0.41 11.87 8.43
CA GLY A 26 -0.55 12.88 8.92
C GLY A 26 -1.78 12.28 9.61
N ARG A 27 -2.81 11.95 8.81
CA ARG A 27 -4.11 11.45 9.32
C ARG A 27 -4.02 10.30 10.34
N PRO A 28 -3.17 9.27 10.17
CA PRO A 28 -3.04 8.21 11.18
C PRO A 28 -2.61 8.71 12.56
N VAL A 29 -1.76 9.73 12.63
CA VAL A 29 -1.34 10.34 13.90
C VAL A 29 -2.54 11.00 14.58
N LEU A 30 -3.32 11.79 13.82
CA LEU A 30 -4.53 12.44 14.32
C LEU A 30 -5.57 11.43 14.83
N TYR A 31 -5.81 10.36 14.08
CA TYR A 31 -6.78 9.33 14.48
C TYR A 31 -6.32 8.56 15.72
N SER A 32 -5.04 8.22 15.80
CA SER A 32 -4.49 7.51 16.95
C SER A 32 -4.53 8.37 18.22
N LEU A 33 -4.21 9.65 18.08
CA LEU A 33 -4.30 10.63 19.17
C LEU A 33 -5.75 10.82 19.64
N ALA A 34 -6.70 10.93 18.72
CA ALA A 34 -8.11 11.11 19.05
C ALA A 34 -8.72 9.89 19.76
N CYS A 35 -8.35 8.67 19.36
CA CYS A 35 -8.93 7.44 19.92
C CYS A 35 -8.28 7.00 21.24
N TYR A 36 -6.94 7.08 21.35
CA TYR A 36 -6.19 6.48 22.46
C TYR A 36 -5.13 7.43 23.05
N GLY A 37 -5.19 8.72 22.73
CA GLY A 37 -4.24 9.71 23.22
C GLY A 37 -2.81 9.47 22.74
N ASP A 38 -1.87 9.91 23.56
CA ASP A 38 -0.42 9.73 23.36
C ASP A 38 -0.03 8.26 23.17
N LYS A 39 -0.61 7.35 23.96
CA LYS A 39 -0.37 5.90 23.87
C LYS A 39 -0.77 5.34 22.51
N GLY A 40 -1.84 5.87 21.91
CA GLY A 40 -2.26 5.53 20.56
C GLY A 40 -1.21 5.87 19.52
N VAL A 41 -0.64 7.07 19.60
CA VAL A 41 0.41 7.53 18.67
C VAL A 41 1.66 6.67 18.80
N VAL A 42 2.10 6.39 20.03
CA VAL A 42 3.26 5.50 20.28
C VAL A 42 3.02 4.11 19.68
N ARG A 43 1.84 3.53 19.91
CA ARG A 43 1.49 2.22 19.35
C ARG A 43 1.46 2.25 17.82
N MET A 44 0.93 3.31 17.22
CA MET A 44 0.91 3.49 15.76
C MET A 44 2.33 3.54 15.18
N VAL A 45 3.25 4.28 15.80
CA VAL A 45 4.66 4.34 15.36
C VAL A 45 5.30 2.95 15.43
N HIS A 46 5.10 2.22 16.53
CA HIS A 46 5.62 0.85 16.66
C HIS A 46 5.03 -0.09 15.61
N MET A 47 3.73 -0.02 15.32
CA MET A 47 3.12 -0.85 14.27
C MET A 47 3.73 -0.57 12.89
N LEU A 48 3.95 0.70 12.54
CA LEU A 48 4.62 1.05 11.28
C LEU A 48 6.08 0.58 11.24
N GLN A 49 6.79 0.68 12.37
CA GLN A 49 8.15 0.18 12.52
C GLN A 49 8.22 -1.34 12.33
N ASP A 50 7.34 -2.09 12.99
CA ASP A 50 7.29 -3.55 12.92
C ASP A 50 6.96 -4.03 11.50
N GLU A 51 5.99 -3.39 10.84
CA GLU A 51 5.66 -3.68 9.44
C GLU A 51 6.84 -3.39 8.50
N LEU A 52 7.52 -2.24 8.67
CA LEU A 52 8.68 -1.90 7.86
C LEU A 52 9.81 -2.93 8.07
N GLN A 53 10.09 -3.31 9.31
CA GLN A 53 11.10 -4.31 9.62
C GLN A 53 10.76 -5.68 9.02
N MET A 54 9.47 -6.06 9.04
CA MET A 54 9.00 -7.29 8.40
C MET A 54 9.24 -7.26 6.89
N VAL A 55 8.85 -6.17 6.21
CA VAL A 55 9.10 -6.01 4.77
C VAL A 55 10.59 -6.04 4.47
N MET A 56 11.41 -5.32 5.24
CA MET A 56 12.85 -5.29 5.08
C MET A 56 13.49 -6.69 5.20
N ARG A 57 13.02 -7.51 6.15
CA ARG A 57 13.48 -8.90 6.31
C ARG A 57 13.07 -9.77 5.12
N LEU A 58 11.83 -9.65 4.65
CA LEU A 58 11.32 -10.42 3.50
C LEU A 58 11.99 -10.01 2.18
N SER A 59 12.38 -8.74 2.05
CA SER A 59 13.09 -8.21 0.88
C SER A 59 14.61 -8.39 0.94
N GLY A 60 15.15 -9.00 2.00
CA GLY A 60 16.60 -9.26 2.12
C GLY A 60 17.44 -7.99 2.38
N THR A 61 16.83 -6.94 2.91
CA THR A 61 17.46 -5.64 3.18
C THR A 61 17.72 -5.46 4.68
N PRO A 62 18.94 -5.69 5.20
CA PRO A 62 19.21 -5.62 6.63
C PRO A 62 19.26 -4.18 7.18
N THR A 63 19.48 -3.19 6.31
CA THR A 63 19.59 -1.77 6.69
C THR A 63 18.77 -0.88 5.76
N VAL A 64 18.38 0.30 6.22
CA VAL A 64 17.63 1.25 5.38
C VAL A 64 18.43 1.68 4.15
N ALA A 65 19.76 1.79 4.28
CA ALA A 65 20.66 2.11 3.17
C ALA A 65 20.76 1.00 2.11
N SER A 66 20.41 -0.25 2.45
CA SER A 66 20.38 -1.37 1.48
C SER A 66 19.12 -1.37 0.60
N ILE A 67 18.14 -0.52 0.92
CA ILE A 67 16.92 -0.36 0.13
C ILE A 67 17.27 0.44 -1.12
N THR A 68 17.22 -0.21 -2.27
CA THR A 68 17.50 0.38 -3.60
C THR A 68 16.30 0.26 -4.51
N GLU A 69 16.29 1.02 -5.60
CA GLU A 69 15.24 1.01 -6.63
C GLU A 69 14.97 -0.39 -7.20
N ASN A 70 15.98 -1.28 -7.21
CA ASN A 70 15.86 -2.67 -7.69
C ASN A 70 14.83 -3.52 -6.93
N HIS A 71 14.42 -3.10 -5.72
CA HIS A 71 13.41 -3.80 -4.92
C HIS A 71 11.97 -3.43 -5.32
N VAL A 72 11.79 -2.47 -6.22
CA VAL A 72 10.47 -1.97 -6.63
C VAL A 72 10.34 -2.04 -8.14
N ILE A 73 9.20 -2.54 -8.62
CA ILE A 73 8.88 -2.56 -10.05
C ILE A 73 8.08 -1.29 -10.37
N THR A 74 8.66 -0.41 -11.20
CA THR A 74 8.06 0.88 -11.59
C THR A 74 7.44 0.87 -12.99
N LYS A 75 7.43 -0.28 -13.68
CA LYS A 75 6.95 -0.42 -15.07
C LYS A 75 5.53 0.13 -15.30
N ASN A 76 4.64 -0.08 -14.33
CA ASN A 76 3.23 0.31 -14.42
C ASN A 76 2.91 1.53 -13.53
N LEU A 77 3.92 2.33 -13.16
CA LEU A 77 3.72 3.46 -12.26
C LEU A 77 2.85 4.57 -12.89
N SER A 78 2.90 4.70 -14.21
CA SER A 78 2.07 5.63 -15.00
C SER A 78 0.64 5.14 -15.22
N ASP A 79 0.35 3.87 -14.92
CA ASP A 79 -0.94 3.25 -15.22
C ASP A 79 -1.99 3.69 -14.19
N HIS A 80 -2.48 4.91 -14.34
CA HIS A 80 -3.64 5.40 -13.62
C HIS A 80 -4.91 5.09 -14.42
N ILE A 81 -5.43 3.88 -14.24
CA ILE A 81 -6.60 3.39 -14.99
C ILE A 81 -7.86 3.94 -14.36
N VAL A 82 -8.54 4.84 -15.08
CA VAL A 82 -9.91 5.23 -14.78
C VAL A 82 -10.83 4.11 -15.28
N PRO A 83 -11.63 3.47 -14.43
CA PRO A 83 -12.54 2.42 -14.88
C PRO A 83 -13.56 3.01 -15.85
N LEU A 84 -13.81 2.31 -16.96
CA LEU A 84 -14.88 2.66 -17.87
C LEU A 84 -16.23 2.55 -17.13
N PRO A 85 -17.21 3.43 -17.44
CA PRO A 85 -18.55 3.27 -16.91
C PRO A 85 -19.10 1.88 -17.21
N THR A 86 -19.58 1.19 -16.17
CA THR A 86 -20.15 -0.16 -16.31
C THR A 86 -21.47 -0.10 -17.07
N ASP A 87 -21.64 -0.97 -18.06
CA ASP A 87 -22.95 -1.18 -18.69
C ASP A 87 -23.79 -2.13 -17.83
N ASN A 88 -24.67 -1.53 -17.02
CA ASN A 88 -25.53 -2.27 -16.11
C ASN A 88 -26.62 -3.08 -16.84
N LEU A 89 -27.04 -2.66 -18.05
CA LEU A 89 -28.12 -3.33 -18.77
C LEU A 89 -27.65 -4.67 -19.33
N THR A 90 -26.50 -4.69 -20.00
CA THR A 90 -25.91 -5.94 -20.49
C THR A 90 -25.51 -6.85 -19.33
N MET A 91 -24.83 -6.33 -18.31
CA MET A 91 -24.40 -7.14 -17.14
C MET A 91 -25.59 -7.71 -16.35
N GLY A 92 -26.72 -7.02 -16.30
CA GLY A 92 -27.91 -7.48 -15.58
C GLY A 92 -28.78 -8.48 -16.34
N THR A 93 -28.69 -8.51 -17.67
CA THR A 93 -29.56 -9.35 -18.53
C THR A 93 -28.83 -10.48 -19.24
N TYR A 94 -27.51 -10.43 -19.35
CA TYR A 94 -26.72 -11.45 -20.01
C TYR A 94 -26.75 -12.78 -19.22
N MET A 95 -27.37 -13.79 -19.81
CA MET A 95 -27.29 -15.17 -19.34
C MET A 95 -26.26 -15.92 -20.20
N PRO A 96 -25.04 -16.17 -19.70
CA PRO A 96 -24.04 -16.90 -20.46
C PRO A 96 -24.52 -18.32 -20.77
N LEU A 97 -24.26 -18.79 -21.99
CA LEU A 97 -24.50 -20.18 -22.36
C LEU A 97 -23.71 -21.09 -21.41
N GLN A 98 -24.41 -21.94 -20.67
CA GLN A 98 -23.75 -22.95 -19.86
C GLN A 98 -23.29 -24.09 -20.77
N PRO A 99 -22.02 -24.53 -20.68
CA PRO A 99 -21.54 -25.64 -21.49
C PRO A 99 -22.33 -26.91 -21.17
N ALA A 100 -22.74 -27.64 -22.20
CA ALA A 100 -23.57 -28.84 -22.11
C ALA A 100 -22.90 -30.03 -21.38
N ALA A 101 -21.65 -29.90 -20.96
CA ALA A 101 -20.86 -30.95 -20.29
C ALA A 101 -21.26 -31.21 -18.81
N ARG A 102 -22.45 -30.76 -18.40
CA ARG A 102 -22.98 -30.96 -17.05
C ARG A 102 -24.46 -31.41 -17.09
N LEU A 103 -24.76 -32.33 -18.00
CA LEU A 103 -25.92 -33.22 -18.02
C LEU A 103 -25.39 -34.67 -18.03
#